data_AF-A0A7C0YP56-F1
#
_entry.id   AF-A0A7C0YP56-F1
#
_cell.length_a   1.000
_cell.length_b   1.000
_cell.length_c   1.000
_cell.angle_alpha   90.00
_cell.angle_beta   90.00
_cell.angle_gamma   90.00
#
_symmetry.space_group_name_H-M   'P 1'
#
loop_
_entity.id
_entity.type
_entity.pdbx_description
1 polymer ?
#
loop_
_entity_poly.entity_id
_entity_poly.type
_entity_poly.pdbx_seq_one_letter_code
_entity_poly.pdbx_strand_id
1 'polypeptide(L)'
;MAIENLLFYQEMLKQAYSDGAITKEAHAILDVIREKYGIYERHVEQAMKDGIISDEESRKLREIRKEIYKTALETALQSGNITDDELVILNILRCSIGFPDEVLIEIEKNRGKPEDSG
;
A
#
# COMPACT_ATOMS: atom_id res chain seq x y z
N MET A 1 1.69 9.98 -12.78
CA MET A 1 1.50 8.62 -13.36
C MET A 1 1.19 7.54 -12.32
N ALA A 2 2.08 7.15 -11.39
CA ALA A 2 1.76 6.03 -10.48
C ALA A 2 0.59 6.30 -9.50
N ILE A 3 0.44 7.54 -9.03
CA ILE A 3 -0.62 7.96 -8.08
C ILE A 3 -1.99 8.00 -8.77
N GLU A 4 -2.07 8.57 -9.97
CA GLU A 4 -3.30 8.57 -10.77
C GLU A 4 -3.77 7.15 -11.05
N ASN A 5 -2.85 6.23 -11.37
CA ASN A 5 -3.20 4.83 -11.60
C ASN A 5 -3.85 4.18 -10.37
N LEU A 6 -3.44 4.54 -9.16
CA LEU A 6 -3.99 4.02 -7.91
C LEU A 6 -5.42 4.53 -7.66
N LEU A 7 -5.67 5.82 -7.94
CA LEU A 7 -7.01 6.43 -7.85
C LEU A 7 -7.97 5.84 -8.89
N PHE A 8 -7.51 5.63 -10.13
CA PHE A 8 -8.31 4.96 -11.16
C PHE A 8 -8.60 3.50 -10.80
N TYR A 9 -7.62 2.78 -10.27
CA TYR A 9 -7.80 1.41 -9.80
C TYR A 9 -8.84 1.32 -8.68
N GLN A 10 -8.87 2.31 -7.78
CA GLN A 10 -9.84 2.37 -6.71
C GLN A 10 -11.27 2.46 -7.24
N GLU A 11 -11.53 3.34 -8.20
CA GLU A 11 -12.87 3.50 -8.80
C GLU A 11 -13.31 2.23 -9.53
N MET A 12 -12.40 1.59 -10.29
CA MET A 12 -12.69 0.32 -10.96
C MET A 12 -13.04 -0.80 -9.97
N LEU A 13 -12.29 -0.91 -8.87
CA LEU A 13 -12.49 -1.96 -7.88
C LEU A 13 -13.69 -1.69 -6.96
N LYS A 14 -14.06 -0.44 -6.72
CA LYS A 14 -15.28 -0.09 -5.99
C LYS A 14 -16.54 -0.50 -6.75
N GLN A 15 -16.54 -0.33 -8.07
CA GLN A 15 -17.58 -0.85 -8.95
C GLN A 15 -17.58 -2.39 -8.93
N ALA A 16 -16.41 -3.00 -9.10
CA ALA A 16 -16.26 -4.45 -9.08
C ALA A 16 -16.71 -5.07 -7.74
N TYR A 17 -16.47 -4.41 -6.60
CA TYR A 17 -16.93 -4.87 -5.29
C TYR A 17 -18.46 -4.81 -5.18
N SER A 18 -19.05 -3.72 -5.66
CA SER A 18 -20.52 -3.56 -5.65
C SER A 18 -21.21 -4.60 -6.53
N ASP A 19 -20.54 -5.00 -7.61
CA ASP A 19 -21.00 -6.03 -8.53
C ASP A 19 -20.62 -7.47 -8.08
N GLY A 20 -19.95 -7.61 -6.93
CA GLY A 20 -19.55 -8.89 -6.33
C GLY A 20 -18.36 -9.58 -7.02
N ALA A 21 -17.65 -8.86 -7.90
CA ALA A 21 -16.54 -9.39 -8.70
C ALA A 21 -15.20 -9.43 -7.94
N ILE A 22 -15.05 -8.73 -6.81
CA ILE A 22 -13.84 -8.77 -5.97
C ILE A 22 -14.16 -9.04 -4.49
N THR A 23 -13.15 -9.46 -3.74
CA THR A 23 -13.26 -9.75 -2.30
C THR A 23 -13.44 -8.50 -1.46
N LYS A 24 -13.95 -8.68 -0.24
CA LYS A 24 -14.06 -7.62 0.77
C LYS A 24 -12.68 -7.14 1.22
N GLU A 25 -11.71 -8.05 1.24
CA GLU A 25 -10.32 -7.81 1.61
C GLU A 25 -9.62 -6.94 0.57
N ALA A 26 -9.81 -7.23 -0.73
CA ALA A 26 -9.34 -6.37 -1.82
C ALA A 26 -9.89 -4.94 -1.69
N HIS A 27 -11.17 -4.80 -1.33
CA HIS A 27 -11.77 -3.49 -1.08
C HIS A 27 -11.16 -2.80 0.16
N ALA A 28 -10.95 -3.54 1.25
CA ALA A 28 -10.35 -3.02 2.48
C ALA A 28 -8.91 -2.54 2.28
N ILE A 29 -8.11 -3.23 1.47
CA ILE A 29 -6.74 -2.81 1.12
C ILE A 29 -6.75 -1.43 0.47
N LEU A 30 -7.69 -1.16 -0.43
CA LEU A 30 -7.80 0.13 -1.09
C LEU A 30 -8.21 1.25 -0.14
N ASP A 31 -9.11 0.96 0.80
CA ASP A 31 -9.50 1.94 1.82
C ASP A 31 -8.30 2.35 2.69
N VAL A 32 -7.49 1.37 3.12
CA VAL A 32 -6.24 1.61 3.83
C VAL A 32 -5.30 2.47 3.01
N ILE A 33 -5.09 2.11 1.75
CA ILE A 33 -4.21 2.84 0.84
C ILE A 33 -4.68 4.29 0.72
N ARG A 34 -5.97 4.53 0.50
CA ARG A 34 -6.55 5.88 0.37
C ARG A 34 -6.35 6.72 1.62
N GLU A 35 -6.70 6.18 2.79
CA GLU A 35 -6.59 6.92 4.05
C GLU A 35 -5.14 7.35 4.31
N LYS A 36 -4.21 6.41 4.15
CA LYS A 36 -2.80 6.67 4.41
C LYS A 36 -2.14 7.52 3.33
N TYR A 37 -2.66 7.52 2.10
CA TYR A 37 -2.16 8.40 1.03
C TYR A 37 -2.42 9.87 1.33
N GLY A 38 -3.56 10.22 1.93
CA GLY A 38 -3.82 11.60 2.36
C GLY A 38 -2.80 12.09 3.41
N ILE A 39 -2.26 11.18 4.22
CA ILE A 39 -1.17 11.48 5.16
C ILE A 39 0.13 11.70 4.39
N TYR A 40 0.45 10.81 3.44
CA TYR A 40 1.62 10.93 2.59
C TYR A 40 1.65 12.25 1.82
N GLU A 41 0.56 12.63 1.15
CA GLU A 41 0.46 13.86 0.36
C GLU A 41 0.71 15.11 1.21
N ARG A 42 0.12 15.19 2.42
CA ARG A 42 0.39 16.31 3.35
C ARG A 42 1.86 16.40 3.73
N HIS A 43 2.51 15.25 3.93
CA HIS A 43 3.94 15.22 4.23
C HIS A 43 4.80 15.61 3.03
N VAL A 44 4.39 15.26 1.80
CA VAL A 44 5.06 15.71 0.58
C VAL A 44 4.92 17.22 0.41
N GLU A 45 3.70 17.75 0.55
CA GLU A 45 3.44 19.18 0.46
C GLU A 45 4.25 19.97 1.49
N GLN A 46 4.29 19.47 2.74
CA GLN A 46 5.07 20.07 3.81
C GLN A 46 6.58 20.05 3.53
N ALA A 47 7.10 18.94 2.98
CA ALA A 47 8.51 18.80 2.62
C ALA A 47 8.92 19.61 1.37
N MET A 48 7.94 20.01 0.54
CA MET A 48 8.18 20.88 -0.61
C MET A 48 8.01 22.37 -0.27
N LYS A 49 7.56 22.70 0.94
CA LYS A 49 7.13 24.06 1.31
C LYS A 49 8.25 25.10 1.27
N ASP A 50 9.48 24.71 1.58
CA ASP A 50 10.67 25.54 1.53
C ASP A 50 11.52 25.30 0.25
N GLY A 51 11.03 24.45 -0.66
CA GLY A 51 11.66 24.13 -1.93
C GLY A 51 12.83 23.15 -1.84
N ILE A 52 13.15 22.61 -0.65
CA ILE A 52 14.26 21.66 -0.46
C ILE A 52 13.80 20.53 0.46
N ILE A 53 13.72 19.31 -0.08
CA ILE A 53 13.46 18.13 0.75
C ILE A 53 14.73 17.76 1.50
N SER A 54 14.72 17.92 2.83
CA SER A 54 15.82 17.50 3.70
C SER A 54 15.95 15.97 3.78
N ASP A 55 17.10 15.48 4.25
CA ASP A 55 17.32 14.05 4.48
C ASP A 55 16.30 13.45 5.47
N GLU A 56 15.90 14.22 6.48
CA GLU A 56 14.93 13.80 7.48
C GLU A 56 13.52 13.69 6.89
N GLU A 57 13.11 14.66 6.07
CA GLU A 57 11.81 14.59 5.37
C GLU A 57 11.79 13.45 4.35
N SER A 58 12.89 13.27 3.61
CA SER A 58 13.06 12.14 2.70
C SER A 58 12.96 10.80 3.43
N ARG A 59 13.57 10.68 4.62
CA ARG A 59 13.45 9.51 5.50
C ARG A 59 12.01 9.31 5.96
N LYS A 60 11.35 10.37 6.43
CA LYS A 60 9.96 10.30 6.90
C LYS A 60 8.99 9.87 5.80
N LEU A 61 9.13 10.42 4.60
CA LEU A 61 8.34 10.01 3.43
C LEU A 61 8.56 8.55 3.07
N ARG A 62 9.80 8.05 3.17
CA ARG A 62 10.08 6.61 3.02
C ARG A 62 9.39 5.78 4.10
N GLU A 63 9.45 6.17 5.36
CA GLU A 63 8.79 5.39 6.43
C GLU A 63 7.27 5.35 6.25
N ILE A 64 6.63 6.46 5.87
CA ILE A 64 5.19 6.49 5.57
C ILE A 64 4.85 5.52 4.43
N ARG A 65 5.62 5.52 3.34
CA ARG A 65 5.37 4.60 2.22
C ARG A 65 5.54 3.12 2.61
N LYS A 66 6.50 2.79 3.48
CA LYS A 66 6.64 1.43 4.02
C LYS A 66 5.42 1.05 4.86
N GLU A 67 4.95 1.98 5.69
CA GLU A 67 3.79 1.75 6.55
C GLU A 67 2.53 1.48 5.72
N ILE A 68 2.29 2.25 4.65
CA ILE A 68 1.18 2.03 3.72
C ILE A 68 1.19 0.61 3.16
N TYR A 69 2.34 0.20 2.60
CA TYR A 69 2.51 -1.13 2.02
C TYR A 69 2.34 -2.24 3.04
N LYS A 70 2.90 -2.05 4.24
CA LYS A 70 2.80 -3.02 5.33
C LYS A 70 1.35 -3.20 5.78
N THR A 71 0.60 -2.12 5.99
CA THR A 71 -0.81 -2.22 6.39
C THR A 71 -1.65 -2.88 5.29
N ALA A 72 -1.41 -2.54 4.02
CA ALA A 72 -2.07 -3.20 2.89
C ALA A 72 -1.80 -4.72 2.86
N LEU A 73 -0.55 -5.12 3.06
CA LEU A 73 -0.16 -6.54 3.12
C LEU A 73 -0.80 -7.25 4.32
N GLU A 74 -0.83 -6.61 5.49
CA GLU A 74 -1.50 -7.15 6.68
C GLU A 74 -2.99 -7.37 6.43
N THR A 75 -3.67 -6.42 5.77
CA THR A 75 -5.08 -6.56 5.40
C THR A 75 -5.31 -7.72 4.44
N ALA A 76 -4.44 -7.89 3.42
CA ALA A 76 -4.51 -9.04 2.51
C ALA A 76 -4.34 -10.38 3.23
N LEU A 77 -3.48 -10.42 4.25
CA LEU A 77 -3.20 -11.63 5.03
C LEU A 77 -4.28 -11.98 6.07
N GLN A 78 -5.27 -11.11 6.33
CA GLN A 78 -6.31 -11.37 7.34
C GLN A 78 -7.14 -12.61 7.04
N SER A 79 -7.36 -12.92 5.76
CA SER A 79 -8.09 -14.11 5.30
C SER A 79 -7.22 -15.38 5.32
N GLY A 80 -5.91 -15.26 5.58
CA GLY A 80 -4.94 -16.35 5.52
C GLY A 80 -4.52 -16.76 4.09
N ASN A 81 -5.12 -16.17 3.05
CA ASN A 81 -4.73 -16.42 1.67
C ASN A 81 -4.89 -15.15 0.82
N ILE A 82 -3.82 -14.75 0.14
CA ILE A 82 -3.83 -13.59 -0.76
C ILE A 82 -4.41 -14.02 -2.10
N THR A 83 -5.49 -13.37 -2.54
CA THR A 83 -6.12 -13.62 -3.84
C THR A 83 -5.41 -12.89 -4.98
N ASP A 84 -5.72 -13.26 -6.23
CA ASP A 84 -5.13 -12.63 -7.42
C ASP A 84 -5.41 -11.11 -7.47
N ASP A 85 -6.62 -10.69 -7.09
CA ASP A 85 -7.01 -9.28 -7.05
C ASP A 85 -6.20 -8.49 -6.00
N GLU A 86 -6.03 -9.08 -4.80
CA GLU A 86 -5.22 -8.50 -3.73
C GLU A 86 -3.76 -8.41 -4.15
N LEU A 87 -3.23 -9.43 -4.83
CA LEU A 87 -1.87 -9.48 -5.34
C LEU A 87 -1.63 -8.38 -6.40
N VAL A 88 -2.60 -8.12 -7.27
CA VAL A 88 -2.53 -7.03 -8.25
C VAL A 88 -2.45 -5.67 -7.54
N ILE A 89 -3.30 -5.44 -6.53
CA ILE A 89 -3.28 -4.19 -5.74
C ILE A 89 -1.94 -4.01 -5.03
N LEU A 90 -1.43 -5.07 -4.39
CA LEU A 90 -0.14 -5.06 -3.71
C LEU A 90 1.01 -4.79 -4.69
N ASN A 91 0.98 -5.36 -5.89
CA ASN A 91 1.98 -5.10 -6.93
C ASN A 91 1.96 -3.65 -7.43
N ILE A 92 0.77 -3.07 -7.64
CA ILE A 92 0.66 -1.66 -8.04
C ILE A 92 1.21 -0.76 -6.93
N LEU A 93 0.86 -1.06 -5.68
CA LEU A 93 1.37 -0.32 -4.52
C LEU A 93 2.90 -0.45 -4.41
N ARG A 94 3.43 -1.66 -4.63
CA ARG A 94 4.88 -1.96 -4.66
C ARG A 94 5.62 -1.12 -5.69
N CYS A 95 5.07 -0.99 -6.89
CA CYS A 95 5.62 -0.14 -7.95
C CYS A 95 5.51 1.35 -7.59
N SER A 96 4.44 1.76 -6.89
CA SER A 96 4.18 3.16 -6.52
C SER A 96 5.10 3.67 -5.41
N ILE A 97 5.47 2.82 -4.45
CA ILE A 97 6.29 3.22 -3.30
C ILE A 97 7.79 3.35 -3.59
N GLY A 98 8.26 2.81 -4.71
CA GLY A 98 9.62 3.02 -5.23
C GLY A 98 10.74 2.52 -4.31
N PHE A 99 10.50 1.44 -3.55
CA PHE A 99 11.54 0.78 -2.75
C PHE A 99 12.35 -0.21 -3.59
N PRO A 100 13.62 -0.45 -3.23
CA PRO A 100 14.36 -1.58 -3.77
C PRO A 100 13.70 -2.89 -3.34
N ASP A 101 13.73 -3.88 -4.23
CA ASP A 101 13.12 -5.20 -4.02
C ASP A 101 13.57 -5.86 -2.72
N GLU A 102 14.82 -5.70 -2.31
CA GLU A 102 15.36 -6.26 -1.05
C GLU A 102 14.60 -5.79 0.20
N VAL A 103 14.23 -4.51 0.28
CA VAL A 103 13.48 -3.95 1.43
C VAL A 103 12.07 -4.50 1.45
N LEU A 104 11.46 -4.69 0.27
CA LEU A 104 10.12 -5.23 0.13
C LEU A 104 10.08 -6.72 0.49
N ILE A 105 11.05 -7.48 0.00
CA ILE A 105 11.23 -8.91 0.33
C ILE A 105 11.35 -9.09 1.84
N GLU A 106 12.08 -8.21 2.54
CA GLU A 106 12.20 -8.28 3.99
C GLU A 106 10.86 -8.01 4.71
N ILE A 107 10.06 -7.06 4.21
CA ILE A 107 8.72 -6.80 4.76
C ILE A 107 7.80 -8.01 4.55
N GLU A 108 7.81 -8.60 3.35
CA GLU A 108 7.03 -9.78 3.00
C GLU A 108 7.44 -11.00 3.85
N LYS A 109 8.75 -11.27 3.99
CA LYS A 109 9.29 -12.37 4.82
C LYS A 109 8.91 -12.25 6.29
N ASN A 110 8.94 -11.04 6.84
CA ASN A 110 8.56 -10.78 8.22
C ASN A 110 7.06 -10.92 8.49
N ARG A 111 6.24 -11.08 7.45
CA ARG A 111 4.77 -11.24 7.54
C ARG A 111 4.29 -12.62 7.11
N GLY A 112 5.10 -13.37 6.35
CA GLY A 112 4.79 -14.71 5.82
C GLY A 112 5.05 -15.90 6.75
N LYS A 113 5.31 -15.70 8.06
CA LYS A 113 5.28 -16.81 9.01
C LYS A 113 3.86 -16.95 9.56
N PRO A 114 3.09 -17.99 9.20
CA PRO A 114 2.02 -18.41 10.09
C PRO A 114 2.66 -18.65 11.47
N GLU A 115 2.04 -18.12 12.52
CA GLU A 115 2.33 -18.59 13.86
C GLU A 115 2.00 -20.09 13.87
N ASP A 116 3.03 -20.92 13.68
CA ASP A 116 3.00 -22.35 13.89
C ASP A 116 2.71 -22.56 15.38
N SER A 117 1.42 -22.54 15.70
CA SER A 117 0.90 -22.81 17.04
C SER A 117 0.80 -24.32 17.15
N GLY A 118 1.91 -24.94 17.55
CA GLY A 118 1.95 -26.31 18.04
C GLY A 118 1.20 -26.50 19.35
#